data_AF-A0A321LMI6-F1
#
_entry.id   AF-A0A321LMI6-F1
#
_cell.length_a   1.000
_cell.length_b   1.000
_cell.length_c   1.000
_cell.angle_alpha   90.00
_cell.angle_beta   90.00
_cell.angle_gamma   90.00
#
_symmetry.space_group_name_H-M   'P 1'
#
loop_
_entity.id
_entity.type
_entity.pdbx_description
1 polymer ?
#
loop_
_entity_poly.entity_id
_entity_poly.type
_entity_poly.pdbx_seq_one_letter_code
_entity_poly.pdbx_strand_id
1 'polypeptide(L)'
;MDKRAETPFDNIENAQKYIKLLIEAVTESSQEIDGEISAATESKLERRLQALRMVSYKLEKLEQNLHACSRMLNDLRTLRRLLLEER
;
A
#
# COMPACT_ATOMS: atom_id res chain seq x y z
N MET A 1 15.89 -20.94 -24.74
CA MET A 1 15.74 -20.65 -23.30
C MET A 1 14.87 -19.42 -23.21
N ASP A 2 13.57 -19.63 -23.01
CA ASP A 2 12.58 -18.56 -22.95
C ASP A 2 12.79 -17.82 -21.62
N LYS A 3 13.39 -16.62 -21.66
CA LYS A 3 13.58 -15.80 -20.46
C LYS A 3 12.21 -15.25 -20.08
N ARG A 4 11.46 -16.00 -19.27
CA ARG A 4 10.25 -15.49 -18.61
C ARG A 4 10.64 -14.20 -17.92
N ALA A 5 10.03 -13.08 -18.33
CA ALA A 5 10.29 -11.79 -17.72
C ALA A 5 9.98 -11.89 -16.22
N GLU A 6 10.95 -11.54 -15.38
CA GLU A 6 10.75 -11.60 -13.94
C GLU A 6 9.57 -10.70 -13.56
N THR A 7 8.58 -11.26 -12.88
CA THR A 7 7.43 -10.54 -12.38
C THR A 7 7.72 -9.98 -10.98
N PRO A 8 7.01 -8.92 -10.56
CA PRO A 8 7.12 -8.39 -9.20
C PRO A 8 6.78 -9.41 -8.10
N PHE A 9 6.21 -10.56 -8.45
CA PHE A 9 5.76 -11.59 -7.51
C PHE A 9 6.64 -12.85 -7.52
N ASP A 10 7.71 -12.88 -8.32
CA ASP A 10 8.56 -14.06 -8.46
C ASP A 10 9.40 -14.36 -7.20
N ASN A 11 9.66 -13.36 -6.37
CA ASN A 11 10.32 -13.52 -5.07
C ASN A 11 9.92 -12.40 -4.08
N ILE A 12 10.25 -12.62 -2.80
CA ILE A 12 9.92 -11.70 -1.70
C ILE A 12 10.59 -10.33 -1.89
N GLU A 13 11.80 -10.31 -2.44
CA GLU A 13 12.56 -9.10 -2.70
C GLU A 13 11.87 -8.21 -3.75
N ASN A 14 11.35 -8.80 -4.82
CA ASN A 14 10.59 -8.13 -5.87
C ASN A 14 9.21 -7.68 -5.36
N ALA A 15 8.57 -8.49 -4.50
CA ALA A 15 7.28 -8.15 -3.90
C ALA A 15 7.37 -6.91 -3.01
N GLN A 16 8.52 -6.65 -2.38
CA GLN A 16 8.75 -5.42 -1.61
C GLN A 16 8.66 -4.16 -2.49
N LYS A 17 9.15 -4.22 -3.73
CA LYS A 17 9.03 -3.10 -4.69
C LYS A 17 7.58 -2.87 -5.07
N TYR A 18 6.81 -3.93 -5.30
CA TYR A 18 5.38 -3.82 -5.58
C TYR A 18 4.60 -3.20 -4.41
N ILE A 19 4.88 -3.63 -3.17
CA ILE A 19 4.22 -3.07 -1.99
C ILE A 19 4.51 -1.57 -1.85
N LYS A 20 5.72 -1.09 -2.16
CA LYS A 20 6.03 0.35 -2.15
C LYS A 20 5.18 1.13 -3.15
N LEU A 21 5.10 0.65 -4.40
CA LEU A 21 4.25 1.27 -5.43
C LEU A 21 2.76 1.26 -5.03
N LEU A 22 2.32 0.18 -4.37
CA LEU A 22 0.95 0.08 -3.89
C LEU A 22 0.67 1.05 -2.73
N ILE A 23 1.63 1.25 -1.83
CA ILE A 23 1.53 2.28 -0.77
C ILE A 23 1.40 3.66 -1.42
N GLU A 24 2.25 4.00 -2.39
CA GLU A 24 2.19 5.27 -3.12
C GLU A 24 0.80 5.51 -3.75
N ALA A 25 0.27 4.53 -4.47
CA ALA A 25 -1.06 4.61 -5.08
C ALA A 25 -2.19 4.76 -4.05
N VAL A 26 -2.08 4.11 -2.89
CA VAL A 26 -3.04 4.26 -1.79
C VAL A 26 -2.95 5.65 -1.16
N THR A 27 -1.75 6.18 -0.96
CA THR A 27 -1.53 7.54 -0.45
C THR A 27 -2.11 8.59 -1.39
N GLU A 28 -1.89 8.45 -2.70
CA GLU A 28 -2.49 9.33 -3.73
C GLU A 28 -4.03 9.27 -3.66
N SER A 29 -4.59 8.07 -3.61
CA SER A 29 -6.05 7.88 -3.48
C SER A 29 -6.61 8.52 -2.20
N SER A 30 -5.87 8.46 -1.07
CA SER A 30 -6.27 9.11 0.18
C SER A 30 -6.32 10.64 0.03
N GLN A 31 -5.34 11.24 -0.64
CA GLN A 31 -5.31 12.69 -0.90
C GLN A 31 -6.47 13.15 -1.77
N GLU A 32 -6.84 12.38 -2.79
CA GLU A 32 -8.02 12.66 -3.62
C GLU A 32 -9.31 12.65 -2.79
N ILE A 33 -9.49 11.65 -1.93
CA ILE A 33 -10.66 11.54 -1.05
C ILE A 33 -10.72 12.69 -0.04
N ASP A 34 -9.58 13.15 0.49
CA ASP A 34 -9.53 14.31 1.38
C ASP A 34 -9.99 15.60 0.66
N GLY A 35 -9.64 15.75 -0.62
CA GLY A 35 -10.18 16.80 -1.49
C GLY A 35 -11.69 16.69 -1.66
N GLU A 36 -12.22 15.48 -1.91
CA GLU A 36 -13.66 15.25 -2.02
C GLU A 36 -14.42 15.51 -0.71
N ILE A 37 -13.84 15.15 0.44
CA ILE A 37 -14.41 15.42 1.77
C ILE A 37 -14.54 16.93 1.98
N SER A 38 -13.51 17.68 1.60
CA SER A 38 -13.50 19.14 1.70
C SER A 38 -14.63 19.76 0.85
N ALA A 39 -14.74 19.35 -0.42
CA ALA A 39 -15.81 19.81 -1.32
C ALA A 39 -17.23 19.39 -0.86
N ALA A 40 -17.38 18.17 -0.33
CA ALA A 40 -18.65 17.69 0.20
C ALA A 40 -19.09 18.44 1.48
N THR A 41 -18.13 18.89 2.27
CA THR A 41 -18.37 19.70 3.48
C THR A 41 -18.91 21.07 3.10
N GLU A 42 -18.32 21.72 2.10
CA GLU A 42 -18.77 23.03 1.60
C GLU A 42 -20.18 22.98 0.99
N SER A 43 -20.50 21.88 0.29
CA SER A 43 -21.80 21.67 -0.35
C SER A 43 -22.89 21.14 0.59
N LYS A 44 -22.61 20.94 1.89
CA LYS A 44 -23.54 20.44 2.92
C LYS A 44 -24.22 19.10 2.57
N LEU A 45 -23.53 18.24 1.81
CA LEU A 45 -24.05 16.93 1.41
C LEU A 45 -23.73 15.87 2.47
N GLU A 46 -24.50 15.82 3.56
CA GLU A 46 -24.23 14.98 4.74
C GLU A 46 -24.04 13.49 4.42
N ARG A 47 -24.91 12.91 3.58
CA ARG A 47 -24.81 11.48 3.23
C ARG A 47 -23.55 11.16 2.42
N ARG A 48 -23.16 12.06 1.51
CA ARG A 48 -21.92 11.92 0.73
C ARG A 48 -20.70 12.04 1.64
N LEU A 49 -20.71 13.01 2.54
CA LEU A 49 -19.64 13.20 3.52
C LEU A 49 -19.43 11.96 4.42
N GLN A 50 -20.52 11.34 4.89
CA GLN A 50 -20.44 10.09 5.66
C GLN A 50 -19.82 8.95 4.85
N ALA A 51 -20.22 8.78 3.59
CA ALA A 51 -19.64 7.77 2.71
C ALA A 51 -18.14 8.00 2.47
N LEU A 52 -17.75 9.25 2.18
CA LEU A 52 -16.35 9.61 1.96
C LEU A 52 -15.47 9.39 3.20
N ARG A 53 -15.98 9.71 4.40
CA ARG A 53 -15.30 9.39 5.67
C ARG A 53 -15.09 7.90 5.86
N MET A 54 -16.07 7.08 5.46
CA MET A 54 -15.93 5.62 5.51
C MET A 54 -14.87 5.12 4.52
N VAL A 55 -14.78 5.71 3.32
CA VAL A 55 -13.72 5.40 2.35
C VAL A 55 -12.35 5.79 2.90
N SER A 56 -12.19 7.02 3.41
CA SER A 56 -10.95 7.50 4.03
C SER A 56 -10.46 6.55 5.14
N TYR A 57 -11.36 6.14 6.04
CA TYR A 57 -11.03 5.15 7.08
C TYR A 57 -10.54 3.81 6.51
N LYS A 58 -11.16 3.32 5.43
CA LYS A 58 -10.75 2.06 4.78
C LYS A 58 -9.39 2.19 4.09
N LEU A 59 -9.10 3.35 3.48
CA LEU A 59 -7.81 3.63 2.87
C LEU A 59 -6.70 3.70 3.92
N GLU A 60 -6.93 4.40 5.03
CA GLU A 60 -5.99 4.44 6.16
C GLU A 60 -5.70 3.03 6.67
N LYS A 61 -6.74 2.18 6.81
CA LYS A 61 -6.56 0.80 7.25
C LYS A 61 -5.75 -0.03 6.25
N LEU A 62 -5.96 0.19 4.96
CA LEU A 62 -5.21 -0.48 3.90
C LEU A 62 -3.73 -0.08 3.94
N GLU A 63 -3.43 1.22 4.05
CA GLU A 63 -2.05 1.74 4.17
C GLU A 63 -1.32 1.14 5.37
N GLN A 64 -1.95 1.10 6.55
CA GLN A 64 -1.40 0.46 7.75
C GLN A 64 -1.03 -1.01 7.52
N ASN A 65 -1.91 -1.77 6.86
CA ASN A 65 -1.67 -3.17 6.53
C ASN A 65 -0.52 -3.33 5.54
N LEU A 66 -0.45 -2.49 4.50
CA LEU A 66 0.63 -2.52 3.52
C LEU A 66 1.99 -2.22 4.15
N HIS A 67 2.07 -1.25 5.08
CA HIS A 67 3.28 -1.01 5.86
C HIS A 67 3.67 -2.20 6.73
N ALA A 68 2.70 -2.87 7.36
CA ALA A 68 2.96 -4.08 8.14
C ALA A 68 3.51 -5.21 7.25
N CYS A 69 2.91 -5.44 6.08
CA CYS A 69 3.41 -6.38 5.08
C CYS A 69 4.83 -6.01 4.62
N SER A 70 5.09 -4.74 4.30
CA SER A 70 6.43 -4.27 3.88
C SER A 70 7.49 -4.54 4.95
N ARG A 71 7.19 -4.32 6.23
CA ARG A 71 8.11 -4.62 7.33
C ARG A 71 8.37 -6.13 7.42
N MET A 72 7.31 -6.94 7.42
CA MET A 72 7.42 -8.39 7.50
C MET A 72 8.23 -9.00 6.34
N LEU A 73 8.04 -8.51 5.11
CA LEU A 73 8.86 -8.94 3.97
C LEU A 73 10.35 -8.58 4.17
N ASN A 74 10.63 -7.38 4.69
CA ASN A 74 12.01 -6.98 4.96
C ASN A 74 12.66 -7.84 6.07
N ASP A 75 11.88 -8.21 7.10
CA ASP A 75 12.35 -9.08 8.18
C ASP A 75 12.67 -10.48 7.63
N LEU A 76 11.77 -11.05 6.83
CA LEU A 76 11.99 -12.35 6.16
C LEU A 76 13.24 -12.33 5.26
N ARG A 77 13.42 -11.25 4.49
CA ARG A 77 14.62 -11.05 3.66
C ARG A 77 15.90 -11.00 4.51
N THR A 78 15.85 -10.31 5.65
CA THR A 78 16.98 -10.19 6.57
C THR A 78 17.32 -11.53 7.21
N LEU A 79 16.30 -12.26 7.70
CA LEU A 79 16.49 -13.59 8.28
C LEU A 79 17.07 -14.57 7.26
N ARG A 80 16.58 -14.58 6.03
CA ARG A 80 17.14 -15.40 4.95
C ARG A 80 18.62 -15.13 4.74
N ARG A 81 19.03 -13.85 4.66
CA ARG A 81 20.45 -13.47 4.53
C ARG A 81 21.30 -13.93 5.71
N LEU A 82 20.79 -13.75 6.94
CA LEU A 82 21.50 -14.18 8.15
C LEU A 82 21.68 -15.70 8.22
N LEU A 83 20.66 -16.47 7.82
CA LEU A 83 20.69 -17.93 7.85
C LEU A 83 21.56 -18.54 6.76
N LEU A 84 21.71 -17.88 5.61
CA LEU A 84 22.47 -18.41 4.47
C LEU A 84 23.93 -17.97 4.43
N GLU A 85 24.42 -17.18 5.40
CA GLU A 85 25.77 -16.60 5.42
C GLU A 85 26.18 -15.89 4.10
N GLU A 86 25.21 -15.49 3.28
CA GLU A 86 25.44 -14.78 2.02
C GLU A 86 25.96 -13.36 2.34
N ARG A 87 27.29 -13.24 2.46
CA ARG A 87 28.04 -11.97 2.52
C ARG A 87 28.14 -11.34 1.15
#